data_AF-A0ABD0RJJ4-F1
#
_entry.id   AF-A0ABD0RJJ4-F1
#
_cell.length_a   1.000
_cell.length_b   1.000
_cell.length_c   1.000
_cell.angle_alpha   90.00
_cell.angle_beta   90.00
_cell.angle_gamma   90.00
#
_symmetry.space_group_name_H-M   'P 1'
#
loop_
_entity.id
_entity.type
_entity.pdbx_description
1 polymer ?
#
loop_
_entity_poly.entity_id
_entity_poly.type
_entity_poly.pdbx_seq_one_letter_code
_entity_poly.pdbx_strand_id
1 'polypeptide(L)'
;SSCRHVTLATDAPLTSWGAVMSGHPARSLWSGRHLTWHINCLEMLAVFRALKHFLPDLIGRHVLVRTDNTAVVYYINHQGGLRSRPLYKLAHQILVWSQDKLLSLRAVHVPWHLNVGADILSRQGPRPGEWMLHPEVVDLFATQENAQCPHWFSLTHPAPLELDAMVQTWPRLRLYAFPPIALLPGVLERVRRDLSMVRGPDFPPRRLSLGDSPGRHHSPPSPGVVEVMGVASEGAHLVASGLSTEVVETILQSRAPSSRKLYALKWKLFTSWCGDHQQYPVNCPVGTVLEFLQDRFSAGLAHSTLKVYVAAIAAYHALLGGSSVGRNPLVTGFLHGAMRLRPLT
;
A
#
# COMPACT_ATOMS: atom_id res chain seq x y z
N SER A 1 17.04 -24.33 -4.75
CA SER A 1 15.81 -24.43 -3.95
C SER A 1 14.89 -23.26 -4.27
N SER A 2 13.65 -23.51 -4.69
CA SER A 2 12.68 -22.43 -4.97
C SER A 2 12.39 -21.65 -3.69
N CYS A 3 12.88 -20.41 -3.62
CA CYS A 3 12.57 -19.51 -2.51
C CYS A 3 11.08 -19.15 -2.58
N ARG A 4 10.25 -19.83 -1.80
CA ARG A 4 8.81 -19.57 -1.72
C ARG A 4 8.59 -18.31 -0.90
N HIS A 5 8.13 -17.24 -1.55
CA HIS A 5 7.68 -16.03 -0.87
C HIS A 5 6.34 -16.30 -0.18
N VAL A 6 6.16 -15.78 1.03
CA VAL A 6 4.83 -15.63 1.63
C VAL A 6 4.14 -14.45 0.95
N THR A 7 2.95 -14.69 0.41
CA THR A 7 2.21 -13.70 -0.36
C THR A 7 1.16 -13.02 0.52
N LEU A 8 1.20 -11.68 0.52
CA LEU A 8 0.26 -10.83 1.24
C LEU A 8 -0.46 -9.91 0.25
N ALA A 9 -1.76 -10.10 0.04
CA ALA A 9 -2.57 -9.23 -0.80
C ALA A 9 -3.21 -8.13 0.03
N THR A 10 -3.24 -6.89 -0.47
CA THR A 10 -3.82 -5.74 0.24
C THR A 10 -4.63 -4.85 -0.69
N ASP A 11 -5.62 -4.17 -0.12
CA ASP A 11 -6.43 -3.14 -0.79
C ASP A 11 -6.98 -2.13 0.23
N ALA A 12 -7.17 -0.88 -0.17
CA ALA A 12 -7.47 0.23 0.73
C ALA A 12 -8.38 1.32 0.13
N PRO A 13 -9.71 1.11 0.07
CA PRO A 13 -10.65 2.18 -0.25
C PRO A 13 -10.63 3.29 0.81
N LEU A 14 -11.29 4.43 0.52
CA LEU A 14 -11.28 5.62 1.38
C LEU A 14 -11.90 5.42 2.78
N THR A 15 -12.61 4.31 3.01
CA THR A 15 -13.34 4.01 4.25
C THR A 15 -12.71 2.92 5.10
N SER A 16 -11.89 2.03 4.51
CA SER A 16 -11.42 0.80 5.13
C SER A 16 -10.19 0.23 4.43
N TRP A 17 -9.60 -0.81 5.03
CA TRP A 17 -8.61 -1.66 4.37
C TRP A 17 -8.92 -3.13 4.56
N GLY A 18 -8.46 -3.93 3.62
CA GLY A 18 -8.49 -5.38 3.63
C GLY A 18 -7.13 -5.96 3.26
N ALA A 19 -6.84 -7.13 3.81
CA ALA A 19 -5.69 -7.92 3.46
C ALA A 19 -6.00 -9.42 3.54
N VAL A 20 -5.33 -10.21 2.70
CA VAL A 20 -5.40 -11.67 2.72
C VAL A 20 -4.00 -12.25 2.69
N MET A 21 -3.75 -13.23 3.56
CA MET A 21 -2.56 -14.05 3.52
C MET A 21 -2.95 -15.51 3.68
N SER A 22 -2.63 -16.35 2.69
CA SER A 22 -2.92 -17.79 2.72
C SER A 22 -4.38 -18.13 3.12
N GLY A 23 -5.35 -17.37 2.60
CA GLY A 23 -6.78 -17.53 2.91
C GLY A 23 -7.25 -16.88 4.22
N HIS A 24 -6.34 -16.40 5.07
CA HIS A 24 -6.69 -15.73 6.32
C HIS A 24 -6.94 -14.23 6.07
N PRO A 25 -8.13 -13.72 6.44
CA PRO A 25 -8.48 -12.32 6.22
C PRO A 25 -8.05 -11.42 7.38
N ALA A 26 -7.64 -10.20 7.06
CA ALA A 26 -7.50 -9.10 8.01
C ALA A 26 -8.17 -7.85 7.45
N ARG A 27 -8.96 -7.14 8.26
CA ARG A 27 -9.63 -5.91 7.83
C ARG A 27 -9.94 -4.99 8.99
N SER A 28 -10.03 -3.70 8.73
CA SER A 28 -10.57 -2.73 9.68
C SER A 28 -10.99 -1.44 8.97
N LEU A 29 -11.81 -0.65 9.65
CA LEU A 29 -12.20 0.68 9.19
C LEU A 29 -11.04 1.68 9.36
N TRP A 30 -11.03 2.70 8.51
CA TRP A 30 -10.26 3.90 8.80
C TRP A 30 -10.96 4.71 9.88
N SER A 31 -10.16 5.38 10.70
CA SER A 31 -10.66 6.22 11.79
C SER A 31 -9.83 7.50 11.90
N GLY A 32 -10.47 8.55 12.43
CA GLY A 32 -9.87 9.85 12.66
C GLY A 32 -9.25 10.46 11.40
N ARG A 33 -8.03 10.95 11.52
CA ARG A 33 -7.30 11.64 10.45
C ARG A 33 -7.05 10.82 9.19
N HIS A 34 -7.17 9.48 9.24
CA HIS A 34 -6.92 8.65 8.05
C HIS A 34 -8.02 8.83 6.99
N LEU A 35 -9.24 9.23 7.38
CA LEU A 35 -10.33 9.47 6.43
C LEU A 35 -10.06 10.62 5.44
N THR A 36 -9.10 11.51 5.77
CA THR A 36 -8.68 12.62 4.91
C THR A 36 -7.39 12.34 4.15
N TRP A 37 -6.82 11.15 4.27
CA TRP A 37 -5.57 10.81 3.60
C TRP A 37 -5.78 10.50 2.13
N HIS A 38 -4.81 10.87 1.31
CA HIS A 38 -4.77 10.51 -0.10
C HIS A 38 -4.71 8.98 -0.26
N ILE A 39 -5.39 8.44 -1.27
CA ILE A 39 -5.54 6.99 -1.52
C ILE A 39 -4.21 6.23 -1.49
N ASN A 40 -3.17 6.70 -2.19
CA ASN A 40 -1.84 6.06 -2.15
C ASN A 40 -1.26 5.91 -0.73
N CYS A 41 -1.55 6.85 0.18
CA CYS A 41 -1.09 6.76 1.58
C CYS A 41 -1.91 5.74 2.37
N LEU A 42 -3.21 5.61 2.06
CA LEU A 42 -4.07 4.57 2.64
C LEU A 42 -3.64 3.18 2.19
N GLU A 43 -3.33 3.00 0.91
CA GLU A 43 -2.78 1.77 0.34
C GLU A 43 -1.46 1.38 1.02
N MET A 44 -0.52 2.33 1.13
CA MET A 44 0.73 2.10 1.83
C MET A 44 0.52 1.78 3.32
N LEU A 45 -0.44 2.44 3.98
CA LEU A 45 -0.77 2.17 5.38
C LEU A 45 -1.45 0.80 5.57
N ALA A 46 -2.27 0.36 4.61
CA ALA A 46 -2.88 -0.96 4.62
C ALA A 46 -1.82 -2.06 4.57
N VAL A 47 -0.79 -1.90 3.71
CA VAL A 47 0.39 -2.77 3.73
C VAL A 47 1.02 -2.83 5.11
N PHE A 48 1.23 -1.69 5.76
CA PHE A 48 1.86 -1.69 7.08
C PHE A 48 1.01 -2.38 8.15
N ARG A 49 -0.30 -2.14 8.15
CA ARG A 49 -1.23 -2.79 9.09
C ARG A 49 -1.30 -4.29 8.84
N ALA A 50 -1.35 -4.71 7.59
CA ALA A 50 -1.34 -6.11 7.20
C ALA A 50 -0.04 -6.81 7.64
N LEU A 51 1.12 -6.20 7.39
CA LEU A 51 2.42 -6.72 7.85
C LEU A 51 2.47 -6.89 9.38
N LYS A 52 1.91 -5.93 10.14
CA LYS A 52 1.84 -6.02 11.60
C LYS A 52 0.89 -7.12 12.07
N HIS A 53 -0.28 -7.21 11.46
CA HIS A 53 -1.29 -8.20 11.83
C HIS A 53 -0.78 -9.62 11.63
N PHE A 54 -0.16 -9.88 10.47
CA PHE A 54 0.35 -11.19 10.10
C PHE A 54 1.81 -11.43 10.55
N LEU A 55 2.39 -10.55 11.37
CA LEU A 55 3.80 -10.65 11.77
C LEU A 55 4.20 -12.05 12.28
N PRO A 56 3.42 -12.74 13.14
CA PRO A 56 3.80 -14.07 13.63
C PRO A 56 4.16 -15.08 12.53
N ASP A 57 3.48 -15.01 11.39
CA ASP A 57 3.70 -15.91 10.24
C ASP A 57 4.73 -15.38 9.23
N LEU A 58 5.12 -14.10 9.36
CA LEU A 58 6.04 -13.42 8.44
C LEU A 58 7.48 -13.35 8.95
N ILE A 59 7.71 -13.55 10.26
CA ILE A 59 9.05 -13.50 10.86
C ILE A 59 9.99 -14.48 10.14
N GLY A 60 11.15 -13.99 9.73
CA GLY A 60 12.17 -14.81 9.05
C GLY A 60 11.72 -15.32 7.68
N ARG A 61 10.77 -14.67 7.01
CA ARG A 61 10.30 -15.05 5.66
C ARG A 61 10.60 -13.99 4.61
N HIS A 62 10.69 -14.43 3.36
CA HIS A 62 10.64 -13.55 2.20
C HIS A 62 9.18 -13.20 1.92
N VAL A 63 8.82 -11.91 2.00
CA VAL A 63 7.44 -11.42 1.86
C VAL A 63 7.24 -10.73 0.52
N LEU A 64 6.18 -11.11 -0.18
CA LEU A 64 5.73 -10.49 -1.43
C LEU A 64 4.35 -9.87 -1.23
N VAL A 65 4.29 -8.54 -1.27
CA VAL A 65 3.06 -7.75 -1.22
C VAL A 65 2.44 -7.68 -2.60
N ARG A 66 1.17 -8.06 -2.73
CA ARG A 66 0.35 -7.93 -3.94
C ARG A 66 -0.62 -6.77 -3.76
N THR A 67 -0.57 -5.81 -4.67
CA THR A 67 -1.43 -4.61 -4.67
C THR A 67 -1.61 -4.14 -6.11
N ASP A 68 -2.73 -3.50 -6.41
CA ASP A 68 -2.96 -2.79 -7.67
C ASP A 68 -2.41 -1.34 -7.64
N ASN A 69 -1.92 -0.87 -6.49
CA ASN A 69 -1.37 0.46 -6.36
C ASN A 69 0.11 0.52 -6.79
N THR A 70 0.36 1.06 -7.97
CA THR A 70 1.72 1.20 -8.54
C THR A 70 2.63 2.10 -7.70
N ALA A 71 2.10 3.07 -6.95
CA ALA A 71 2.92 3.90 -6.06
C ALA A 71 3.44 3.08 -4.88
N VAL A 72 2.62 2.23 -4.28
CA VAL A 72 3.07 1.29 -3.23
C VAL A 72 4.17 0.37 -3.76
N VAL A 73 3.95 -0.22 -4.94
CA VAL A 73 4.94 -1.08 -5.60
C VAL A 73 6.26 -0.34 -5.79
N TYR A 74 6.20 0.89 -6.31
CA TYR A 74 7.39 1.71 -6.51
C TYR A 74 8.14 1.98 -5.21
N TYR A 75 7.46 2.49 -4.17
CA TYR A 75 8.12 2.90 -2.92
C TYR A 75 8.70 1.72 -2.13
N ILE A 76 8.06 0.55 -2.16
CA ILE A 76 8.60 -0.66 -1.52
C ILE A 76 9.84 -1.16 -2.27
N ASN A 77 9.74 -1.35 -3.59
CA ASN A 77 10.83 -1.97 -4.37
C ASN A 77 12.04 -1.05 -4.56
N HIS A 78 11.83 0.26 -4.62
CA HIS A 78 12.92 1.26 -4.65
C HIS A 78 13.36 1.67 -3.25
N GLN A 79 12.72 1.12 -2.21
CA GLN A 79 12.98 1.40 -0.80
C GLN A 79 13.01 2.90 -0.49
N GLY A 80 11.95 3.61 -0.91
CA GLY A 80 11.80 5.06 -0.79
C GLY A 80 11.41 5.73 -2.11
N GLY A 81 11.30 7.06 -2.07
CA GLY A 81 10.97 7.88 -3.23
C GLY A 81 11.00 9.37 -2.91
N LEU A 82 11.14 10.19 -3.95
CA LEU A 82 11.30 11.65 -3.81
C LEU A 82 10.02 12.45 -4.06
N ARG A 83 8.98 11.81 -4.63
CA ARG A 83 7.81 12.49 -5.20
C ARG A 83 6.77 12.91 -4.17
N SER A 84 6.69 12.23 -3.03
CA SER A 84 5.66 12.48 -2.01
C SER A 84 6.23 12.33 -0.61
N ARG A 85 6.19 13.42 0.16
CA ARG A 85 6.68 13.45 1.55
C ARG A 85 5.91 12.48 2.46
N PRO A 86 4.56 12.40 2.41
CA PRO A 86 3.82 11.42 3.20
C PRO A 86 4.17 9.97 2.86
N LEU A 87 4.24 9.62 1.56
CA LEU A 87 4.61 8.27 1.13
C LEU A 87 6.03 7.91 1.53
N TYR A 88 6.97 8.84 1.40
CA TYR A 88 8.34 8.65 1.89
C TYR A 88 8.35 8.32 3.40
N LYS A 89 7.59 9.06 4.22
CA LYS A 89 7.52 8.81 5.67
C LYS A 89 6.98 7.41 5.98
N LEU A 90 5.91 7.00 5.30
CA LEU A 90 5.34 5.65 5.47
C LEU A 90 6.29 4.56 4.99
N ALA A 91 6.91 4.73 3.81
CA ALA A 91 7.91 3.80 3.29
C ALA A 91 9.08 3.66 4.24
N HIS A 92 9.62 4.76 4.75
CA HIS A 92 10.68 4.75 5.75
C HIS A 92 10.26 3.96 7.00
N GLN A 93 9.05 4.18 7.53
CA GLN A 93 8.54 3.44 8.68
C GLN A 93 8.44 1.94 8.41
N ILE A 94 7.87 1.54 7.27
CA ILE A 94 7.69 0.13 6.88
C ILE A 94 9.04 -0.56 6.69
N LEU A 95 9.95 0.07 5.95
CA LEU A 95 11.24 -0.50 5.63
C LEU A 95 12.08 -0.69 6.88
N VAL A 96 12.24 0.36 7.70
CA VAL A 96 13.00 0.26 8.97
C VAL A 96 12.36 -0.76 9.91
N TRP A 97 11.03 -0.79 10.02
CA TRP A 97 10.34 -1.75 10.89
C TRP A 97 10.50 -3.21 10.44
N SER A 98 10.65 -3.46 9.14
CA SER A 98 10.71 -4.81 8.57
C SER A 98 12.12 -5.41 8.51
N GLN A 99 13.18 -4.60 8.63
CA GLN A 99 14.57 -5.06 8.45
C GLN A 99 14.98 -6.19 9.40
N ASP A 100 14.61 -6.09 10.67
CA ASP A 100 14.94 -7.04 11.73
C ASP A 100 13.92 -8.19 11.84
N LYS A 101 12.88 -8.18 11.02
CA LYS A 101 11.75 -9.12 11.11
C LYS A 101 11.62 -10.01 9.89
N LEU A 102 11.88 -9.48 8.70
CA LEU A 102 11.63 -10.17 7.43
C LEU A 102 12.97 -10.41 6.72
N LEU A 103 13.11 -11.56 6.04
CA LEU A 103 14.29 -11.80 5.20
C LEU A 103 14.32 -10.88 3.98
N SER A 104 13.15 -10.58 3.41
CA SER A 104 13.02 -9.55 2.37
C SER A 104 11.59 -9.07 2.26
N LEU A 105 11.40 -7.82 1.83
CA LEU A 105 10.10 -7.26 1.49
C LEU A 105 10.12 -6.76 0.05
N ARG A 106 9.22 -7.30 -0.78
CA ARG A 106 8.97 -6.84 -2.15
C ARG A 106 7.49 -6.60 -2.38
N ALA A 107 7.18 -5.83 -3.41
CA ALA A 107 5.83 -5.64 -3.88
C ALA A 107 5.72 -5.96 -5.38
N VAL A 108 4.56 -6.45 -5.81
CA VAL A 108 4.23 -6.70 -7.21
C VAL A 108 2.87 -6.09 -7.53
N HIS A 109 2.80 -5.44 -8.69
CA HIS A 109 1.54 -4.93 -9.20
C HIS A 109 0.68 -6.11 -9.67
N VAL A 110 -0.56 -6.15 -9.21
CA VAL A 110 -1.55 -7.14 -9.64
C VAL A 110 -2.72 -6.36 -10.23
N PRO A 111 -3.18 -6.66 -11.46
CA PRO A 111 -4.38 -6.05 -12.00
C PRO A 111 -5.55 -6.14 -11.02
N TRP A 112 -6.36 -5.10 -10.91
CA TRP A 112 -7.43 -5.01 -9.94
C TRP A 112 -8.38 -6.23 -9.95
N HIS A 113 -8.65 -6.81 -11.13
CA HIS A 113 -9.53 -7.97 -11.29
C HIS A 113 -8.92 -9.29 -10.78
N LEU A 114 -7.63 -9.30 -10.47
CA LEU A 114 -6.92 -10.43 -9.85
C LEU A 114 -6.64 -10.20 -8.35
N ASN A 115 -7.03 -9.04 -7.79
CA ASN A 115 -6.88 -8.70 -6.37
C ASN A 115 -8.20 -8.85 -5.57
N VAL A 116 -9.09 -9.72 -6.05
CA VAL A 116 -10.49 -9.85 -5.58
C VAL A 116 -10.60 -10.12 -4.08
N GLY A 117 -9.74 -10.98 -3.52
CA GLY A 117 -9.81 -11.33 -2.10
C GLY A 117 -9.57 -10.13 -1.17
N ALA A 118 -8.60 -9.28 -1.50
CA ALA A 118 -8.34 -8.07 -0.72
C ALA A 118 -9.44 -7.01 -0.93
N ASP A 119 -9.92 -6.85 -2.16
CA ASP A 119 -11.00 -5.93 -2.56
C ASP A 119 -12.33 -6.24 -1.86
N ILE A 120 -12.74 -7.51 -1.78
CA ILE A 120 -13.95 -7.93 -1.06
C ILE A 120 -13.84 -7.60 0.44
N LEU A 121 -12.69 -7.90 1.04
CA LEU A 121 -12.48 -7.66 2.47
C LEU A 121 -12.40 -6.18 2.82
N SER A 122 -11.84 -5.38 1.92
CA SER A 122 -11.71 -3.95 2.10
C SER A 122 -13.06 -3.25 1.99
N ARG A 123 -13.96 -3.70 1.10
CA ARG A 123 -15.28 -3.06 0.82
C ARG A 123 -16.43 -3.53 1.71
N GLN A 124 -16.20 -4.46 2.63
CA GLN A 124 -17.22 -5.03 3.54
C GLN A 124 -18.35 -5.80 2.84
N GLY A 125 -18.14 -6.33 1.63
CA GLY A 125 -19.17 -7.10 0.90
C GLY A 125 -18.93 -7.14 -0.62
N PRO A 126 -19.87 -7.74 -1.38
CA PRO A 126 -19.87 -7.69 -2.84
C PRO A 126 -19.87 -6.25 -3.35
N ARG A 127 -19.40 -6.04 -4.58
CA ARG A 127 -19.24 -4.70 -5.15
C ARG A 127 -20.58 -3.98 -5.30
N PRO A 128 -20.65 -2.64 -5.16
CA PRO A 128 -21.81 -1.88 -5.59
C PRO A 128 -22.07 -2.14 -7.08
N GLY A 129 -23.19 -2.77 -7.42
CA GLY A 129 -23.53 -3.21 -8.79
C GLY A 129 -23.56 -4.73 -8.97
N GLU A 130 -22.92 -5.50 -8.10
CA GLU A 130 -23.01 -6.96 -8.04
C GLU A 130 -24.05 -7.33 -6.99
N TRP A 131 -25.32 -7.21 -7.37
CA TRP A 131 -26.46 -7.54 -6.52
C TRP A 131 -26.92 -8.96 -6.81
N MET A 132 -27.23 -9.72 -5.75
CA MET A 132 -27.94 -10.99 -5.83
C MET A 132 -29.19 -10.88 -4.96
N LEU A 133 -30.30 -11.45 -5.42
CA LEU A 133 -31.52 -11.48 -4.62
C LEU A 133 -31.30 -12.33 -3.36
N HIS A 134 -31.89 -11.89 -2.24
CA HIS A 134 -31.88 -12.68 -1.01
C HIS A 134 -32.70 -13.98 -1.24
N PRO A 135 -32.29 -15.16 -0.76
CA PRO A 135 -32.97 -16.43 -1.07
C PRO A 135 -34.46 -16.49 -0.71
N GLU A 136 -34.90 -15.66 0.24
CA GLU A 136 -36.30 -15.55 0.69
C GLU A 136 -37.15 -14.55 -0.12
N VAL A 137 -36.55 -13.85 -1.09
CA VAL A 137 -37.26 -12.96 -2.00
C VAL A 137 -37.92 -13.79 -3.10
N VAL A 138 -39.13 -13.41 -3.47
CA VAL A 138 -39.86 -14.01 -4.60
C VAL A 138 -39.66 -13.13 -5.84
N ASP A 139 -39.09 -13.68 -6.90
CA ASP A 139 -38.98 -12.99 -8.19
C ASP A 139 -40.28 -13.17 -9.00
N LEU A 140 -40.91 -12.06 -9.37
CA LEU A 140 -42.16 -12.06 -10.11
C LEU A 140 -41.99 -12.29 -11.61
N PHE A 141 -40.78 -12.17 -12.16
CA PHE A 141 -40.54 -12.19 -13.61
C PHE A 141 -39.31 -13.01 -14.03
N ALA A 142 -39.00 -14.08 -13.29
CA ALA A 142 -37.86 -14.94 -13.59
C ALA A 142 -38.17 -16.03 -14.64
N THR A 143 -37.10 -16.60 -15.19
CA THR A 143 -37.10 -17.84 -15.98
C THR A 143 -36.22 -18.88 -15.27
N GLN A 144 -36.28 -20.13 -15.72
CA GLN A 144 -35.44 -21.19 -15.14
C GLN A 144 -33.95 -20.85 -15.21
N GLU A 145 -33.53 -20.16 -16.27
CA GLU A 145 -32.13 -19.82 -16.53
C GLU A 145 -31.63 -18.65 -15.67
N ASN A 146 -32.51 -17.76 -15.21
CA ASN A 146 -32.12 -16.56 -14.45
C ASN A 146 -32.63 -16.53 -13.00
N ALA A 147 -33.38 -17.54 -12.57
CA ALA A 147 -33.90 -17.65 -11.22
C ALA A 147 -32.76 -17.70 -10.18
N GLN A 148 -32.72 -16.70 -9.30
CA GLN A 148 -31.76 -16.63 -8.19
C GLN A 148 -32.34 -17.13 -6.86
N CYS A 149 -33.65 -17.35 -6.81
CA CYS A 149 -34.39 -17.74 -5.61
C CYS A 149 -35.18 -19.04 -5.87
N PRO A 150 -35.49 -19.85 -4.84
CA PRO A 150 -36.28 -21.08 -5.02
C PRO A 150 -37.74 -20.83 -5.43
N HIS A 151 -38.28 -19.65 -5.11
CA HIS A 151 -39.68 -19.28 -5.33
C HIS A 151 -39.76 -18.12 -6.32
N TRP A 152 -40.37 -18.35 -7.47
CA TRP A 152 -40.53 -17.35 -8.52
C TRP A 152 -41.72 -17.67 -9.42
N PHE A 153 -42.25 -16.62 -10.04
CA PHE A 153 -43.25 -16.69 -11.09
C PHE A 153 -42.55 -16.60 -12.45
N SER A 154 -43.19 -17.17 -13.48
CA SER A 154 -42.69 -17.12 -14.85
C SER A 154 -43.81 -17.06 -15.87
N LEU A 155 -43.52 -16.58 -17.07
CA LEU A 155 -44.46 -16.64 -18.19
C LEU A 155 -44.45 -18.01 -18.89
N THR A 156 -43.47 -18.86 -18.58
CA THR A 156 -43.27 -20.19 -19.17
C THR A 156 -42.90 -21.21 -18.10
N HIS A 157 -43.19 -22.49 -18.33
CA HIS A 157 -42.71 -23.53 -17.42
C HIS A 157 -41.19 -23.74 -17.52
N PRO A 158 -40.52 -24.15 -16.42
CA PRO A 158 -41.08 -24.36 -15.09
C PRO A 158 -41.40 -23.03 -14.37
N ALA A 159 -42.40 -23.04 -13.50
CA ALA A 159 -42.80 -21.87 -12.70
C ALA A 159 -43.13 -22.36 -11.28
N PRO A 160 -42.13 -22.42 -10.37
CA PRO A 160 -42.27 -23.09 -9.07
C PRO A 160 -43.33 -22.53 -8.13
N LEU A 161 -43.70 -21.26 -8.30
CA LEU A 161 -44.92 -20.73 -7.70
C LEU A 161 -46.08 -20.92 -8.68
N GLU A 162 -46.26 -20.02 -9.64
CA GLU A 162 -47.32 -20.10 -10.64
C GLU A 162 -46.90 -19.38 -11.93
N LEU A 163 -47.65 -19.62 -13.00
CA LEU A 163 -47.50 -18.88 -14.24
C LEU A 163 -48.09 -17.46 -14.12
N ASP A 164 -47.42 -16.51 -14.77
CA ASP A 164 -47.82 -15.12 -14.93
C ASP A 164 -48.18 -14.40 -13.62
N ALA A 165 -47.18 -13.77 -13.00
CA ALA A 165 -47.36 -12.97 -11.80
C ALA A 165 -48.42 -11.87 -11.94
N MET A 166 -48.79 -11.42 -13.15
CA MET A 166 -49.75 -10.33 -13.36
C MET A 166 -51.20 -10.74 -13.16
N VAL A 167 -51.52 -12.03 -13.23
CA VAL A 167 -52.89 -12.55 -12.99
C VAL A 167 -53.01 -13.21 -11.62
N GLN A 168 -51.91 -13.69 -11.05
CA GLN A 168 -51.91 -14.42 -9.79
C GLN A 168 -51.85 -13.54 -8.56
N THR A 169 -52.33 -14.04 -7.42
CA THR A 169 -52.27 -13.34 -6.14
C THR A 169 -50.83 -13.33 -5.62
N TRP A 170 -50.29 -12.16 -5.30
CA TRP A 170 -48.93 -12.07 -4.77
C TRP A 170 -48.86 -12.55 -3.31
N PRO A 171 -47.88 -13.40 -2.96
CA PRO A 171 -47.70 -13.83 -1.58
C PRO A 171 -47.32 -12.63 -0.70
N ARG A 172 -47.64 -12.70 0.60
CA ARG A 172 -47.20 -11.71 1.61
C ARG A 172 -45.73 -11.91 1.99
N LEU A 173 -44.86 -11.95 1.00
CA LEU A 173 -43.42 -12.11 1.10
C LEU A 173 -42.72 -10.88 0.53
N ARG A 174 -41.39 -10.85 0.61
CA ARG A 174 -40.59 -9.82 -0.07
C ARG A 174 -40.59 -10.14 -1.56
N LEU A 175 -41.11 -9.22 -2.36
CA LEU A 175 -41.21 -9.38 -3.80
C LEU A 175 -40.12 -8.58 -4.51
N TYR A 176 -39.58 -9.15 -5.58
CA TYR A 176 -38.75 -8.46 -6.53
C TYR A 176 -39.40 -8.52 -7.92
N ALA A 177 -39.33 -7.42 -8.66
CA ALA A 177 -39.92 -7.33 -9.98
C ALA A 177 -38.97 -6.64 -10.95
N PHE A 178 -38.54 -7.37 -11.98
CA PHE A 178 -37.87 -6.82 -13.16
C PHE A 178 -38.61 -7.28 -14.42
N PRO A 179 -39.80 -6.73 -14.69
CA PRO A 179 -40.63 -7.18 -15.80
C PRO A 179 -40.02 -6.80 -17.15
N PRO A 180 -40.34 -7.54 -18.23
CA PRO A 180 -40.18 -7.03 -19.60
C PRO A 180 -40.75 -5.62 -19.72
N ILE A 181 -40.07 -4.74 -20.47
CA ILE A 181 -40.42 -3.30 -20.57
C ILE A 181 -41.91 -3.08 -20.91
N ALA A 182 -42.50 -3.96 -21.74
CA ALA A 182 -43.91 -3.91 -22.11
C ALA A 182 -44.88 -4.09 -20.92
N LEU A 183 -44.49 -4.83 -19.88
CA LEU A 183 -45.31 -5.10 -18.70
C LEU A 183 -45.08 -4.08 -17.57
N LEU A 184 -44.08 -3.22 -17.70
CA LEU A 184 -43.70 -2.24 -16.67
C LEU A 184 -44.85 -1.29 -16.26
N PRO A 185 -45.68 -0.74 -17.18
CA PRO A 185 -46.82 0.08 -16.79
C PRO A 185 -47.84 -0.68 -15.93
N GLY A 186 -48.17 -1.92 -16.33
CA GLY A 186 -49.13 -2.76 -15.62
C GLY A 186 -48.63 -3.16 -14.23
N VAL A 187 -47.35 -3.49 -14.09
CA VAL A 187 -46.73 -3.80 -12.80
C VAL A 187 -46.79 -2.60 -11.86
N LEU A 188 -46.49 -1.40 -12.33
CA LEU A 188 -46.55 -0.18 -11.52
C LEU A 188 -47.98 0.15 -11.05
N GLU A 189 -48.97 -0.02 -11.93
CA GLU A 189 -50.38 0.13 -11.54
C GLU A 189 -50.79 -0.88 -10.49
N ARG A 190 -50.35 -2.13 -10.64
CA ARG A 190 -50.65 -3.20 -9.70
C ARG A 190 -49.98 -2.99 -8.35
N VAL A 191 -48.72 -2.56 -8.33
CA VAL A 191 -48.03 -2.14 -7.09
C VAL A 191 -48.80 -1.03 -6.40
N ARG A 192 -49.26 0.00 -7.12
CA ARG A 192 -50.05 1.10 -6.53
C ARG A 192 -51.38 0.66 -5.93
N ARG A 193 -52.00 -0.38 -6.51
CA ARG A 193 -53.30 -0.91 -6.10
C ARG A 193 -53.19 -1.87 -4.91
N ASP A 194 -52.24 -2.80 -4.99
CA ASP A 194 -52.18 -3.97 -4.10
C ASP A 194 -51.16 -3.77 -2.96
N LEU A 195 -50.18 -2.87 -3.13
CA LEU A 195 -49.15 -2.57 -2.14
C LEU A 195 -49.24 -1.09 -1.73
N SER A 196 -49.90 -0.81 -0.61
CA SER A 196 -49.92 0.53 -0.01
C SER A 196 -48.49 1.06 0.15
N MET A 197 -48.22 2.18 -0.52
CA MET A 197 -46.93 2.85 -0.72
C MET A 197 -46.03 2.94 0.54
N VAL A 198 -44.99 2.11 0.63
CA VAL A 198 -43.85 2.36 1.53
C VAL A 198 -42.92 3.34 0.82
N ARG A 199 -42.93 4.61 1.23
CA ARG A 199 -41.93 5.59 0.80
C ARG A 199 -40.54 5.12 1.26
N GLY A 200 -39.60 5.02 0.32
CA GLY A 200 -38.18 4.83 0.64
C GLY A 200 -37.60 6.05 1.39
N PRO A 201 -36.48 5.88 2.12
CA PRO A 201 -35.91 6.93 2.96
C PRO A 201 -35.43 8.13 2.14
N ASP A 202 -35.78 9.33 2.62
CA ASP A 202 -35.35 10.62 2.08
C ASP A 202 -33.82 10.72 2.02
N PHE A 203 -33.27 11.01 0.83
CA PHE A 203 -31.91 11.48 0.68
C PHE A 203 -31.90 13.02 0.75
N PRO A 204 -31.29 13.66 1.78
CA PRO A 204 -31.17 15.11 1.78
C PRO A 204 -30.01 15.57 0.86
N PRO A 205 -30.16 16.70 0.14
CA PRO A 205 -29.09 17.26 -0.68
C PRO A 205 -28.01 17.92 0.21
N ARG A 206 -26.76 17.50 0.08
CA ARG A 206 -25.60 18.15 0.73
C ARG A 206 -25.28 19.48 0.03
N ARG A 207 -25.46 20.58 0.76
CA ARG A 207 -24.99 21.92 0.41
C ARG A 207 -23.51 22.05 0.79
N LEU A 208 -22.68 22.48 -0.16
CA LEU A 208 -21.28 22.90 0.05
C LEU A 208 -21.27 24.23 0.82
N SER A 209 -20.48 24.29 1.90
CA SER A 209 -20.17 25.53 2.62
C SER A 209 -18.67 25.76 2.61
N LEU A 210 -18.27 26.82 1.92
CA LEU A 210 -16.92 27.39 1.84
C LEU A 210 -16.58 28.11 3.15
N GLY A 211 -15.32 28.02 3.59
CA GLY A 211 -14.57 29.07 4.28
C GLY A 211 -14.98 29.46 5.70
N ASP A 212 -14.09 29.21 6.68
CA ASP A 212 -13.28 30.31 7.24
C ASP A 212 -12.20 29.79 8.20
N SER A 213 -11.02 30.40 8.11
CA SER A 213 -9.86 30.18 9.00
C SER A 213 -9.80 31.29 10.04
N PRO A 214 -9.18 31.03 11.21
CA PRO A 214 -8.29 32.05 11.76
C PRO A 214 -6.91 31.48 12.13
N GLY A 215 -5.89 32.25 11.76
CA GLY A 215 -4.49 31.91 11.96
C GLY A 215 -4.03 31.98 13.41
N ARG A 216 -2.90 31.31 13.67
CA ARG A 216 -2.02 31.59 14.81
C ARG A 216 -0.57 31.45 14.37
N HIS A 217 0.14 32.57 14.40
CA HIS A 217 1.59 32.63 14.50
C HIS A 217 2.01 32.22 15.91
N HIS A 218 3.07 31.41 16.06
CA HIS A 218 4.09 31.52 17.11
C HIS A 218 5.26 30.56 16.80
N SER A 219 6.48 31.09 16.88
CA SER A 219 7.77 30.39 16.92
C SER A 219 8.62 31.13 17.97
N PRO A 220 9.79 30.62 18.40
CA PRO A 220 10.16 29.29 18.89
C PRO A 220 10.74 29.39 20.34
N PRO A 221 11.31 28.31 20.90
CA PRO A 221 12.74 28.43 21.22
C PRO A 221 13.56 27.15 20.97
N SER A 222 14.87 27.35 20.78
CA SER A 222 15.96 26.37 20.75
C SER A 222 17.03 26.85 21.76
N PRO A 223 18.13 26.11 22.02
CA PRO A 223 18.29 24.65 22.16
C PRO A 223 19.01 24.28 23.48
N GLY A 224 18.59 23.20 24.13
CA GLY A 224 19.40 22.54 25.17
C GLY A 224 20.33 21.52 24.51
N VAL A 225 21.64 21.73 24.63
CA VAL A 225 22.69 20.81 24.20
C VAL A 225 22.65 19.56 25.09
N VAL A 226 22.32 18.41 24.50
CA VAL A 226 22.64 17.11 25.07
C VAL A 226 23.57 16.41 24.09
N GLU A 227 24.82 16.27 24.50
CA GLU A 227 25.89 15.62 23.78
C GLU A 227 25.60 14.11 23.75
N VAL A 228 25.24 13.60 22.57
CA VAL A 228 25.03 12.16 22.34
C VAL A 228 26.22 11.65 21.55
N MET A 229 26.99 10.75 22.16
CA MET A 229 28.08 10.02 21.52
C MET A 229 27.62 9.38 20.18
N GLY A 230 28.29 9.77 19.09
CA GLY A 230 28.67 8.87 18.00
C GLY A 230 27.63 8.49 16.95
N VAL A 231 26.67 9.35 16.59
CA VAL A 231 25.91 9.17 15.33
C VAL A 231 26.66 9.87 14.21
N ALA A 232 27.08 9.13 13.18
CA ALA A 232 27.74 9.69 12.00
C ALA A 232 26.87 10.80 11.36
N SER A 233 27.38 12.02 11.34
CA SER A 233 26.74 13.13 10.64
C SER A 233 27.08 13.07 9.14
N GLU A 234 26.13 13.47 8.29
CA GLU A 234 26.41 13.67 6.87
C GLU A 234 27.58 14.67 6.76
N GLY A 235 28.62 14.35 6.00
CA GLY A 235 29.79 15.23 5.92
C GLY A 235 30.76 15.16 7.09
N ALA A 236 30.69 14.16 7.98
CA ALA A 236 31.71 13.94 9.02
C ALA A 236 33.14 13.88 8.46
N HIS A 237 33.31 13.34 7.25
CA HIS A 237 34.59 13.35 6.53
C HIS A 237 35.03 14.76 6.10
N LEU A 238 34.10 15.67 5.80
CA LEU A 238 34.39 17.06 5.46
C LEU A 238 34.89 17.82 6.68
N VAL A 239 34.28 17.57 7.84
CA VAL A 239 34.76 18.08 9.14
C VAL A 239 36.15 17.52 9.45
N ALA A 240 36.37 16.22 9.23
CA ALA A 240 37.68 15.59 9.41
C ALA A 240 38.77 16.14 8.46
N SER A 241 38.37 16.71 7.32
CA SER A 241 39.27 17.44 6.40
C SER A 241 39.61 18.86 6.86
N GLY A 242 39.21 19.26 8.08
CA GLY A 242 39.49 20.57 8.67
C GLY A 242 38.56 21.69 8.21
N LEU A 243 37.44 21.38 7.56
CA LEU A 243 36.44 22.38 7.17
C LEU A 243 35.59 22.78 8.38
N SER A 244 35.24 24.07 8.46
CA SER A 244 34.32 24.56 9.51
C SER A 244 32.92 23.96 9.33
N THR A 245 32.20 23.83 10.44
CA THR A 245 30.83 23.30 10.46
C THR A 245 29.89 24.07 9.51
N GLU A 246 29.99 25.40 9.47
CA GLU A 246 29.19 26.25 8.56
C GLU A 246 29.47 25.98 7.07
N VAL A 247 30.73 25.74 6.72
CA VAL A 247 31.13 25.37 5.35
C VAL A 247 30.57 23.99 5.02
N VAL A 248 30.67 23.02 5.93
CA VAL A 248 30.08 21.69 5.74
C VAL A 248 28.57 21.79 5.56
N GLU A 249 27.85 22.53 6.41
CA GLU A 249 26.41 22.73 6.28
C GLU A 249 26.02 23.31 4.92
N THR A 250 26.76 24.32 4.44
CA THR A 250 26.54 24.92 3.12
C THR A 250 26.77 23.90 2.00
N ILE A 251 27.84 23.10 2.08
CA ILE A 251 28.12 22.03 1.12
C ILE A 251 26.98 21.01 1.12
N LEU A 252 26.43 20.65 2.28
CA LEU A 252 25.30 19.71 2.38
C LEU A 252 24.01 20.28 1.76
N GLN A 253 23.82 21.60 1.73
CA GLN A 253 22.69 22.24 1.04
C GLN A 253 22.76 22.15 -0.49
N SER A 254 23.91 21.77 -1.06
CA SER A 254 24.03 21.48 -2.51
C SER A 254 23.03 20.41 -2.98
N ARG A 255 22.52 19.58 -2.06
CA ARG A 255 21.51 18.56 -2.34
C ARG A 255 20.12 19.05 -1.90
N ALA A 256 19.16 18.90 -2.82
CA ALA A 256 17.75 19.16 -2.55
C ALA A 256 17.28 18.44 -1.26
N PRO A 257 16.36 19.04 -0.46
CA PRO A 257 15.89 18.44 0.79
C PRO A 257 15.30 17.03 0.65
N SER A 258 14.71 16.70 -0.52
CA SER A 258 14.19 15.37 -0.81
C SER A 258 15.32 14.34 -0.97
N SER A 259 16.41 14.69 -1.66
CA SER A 259 17.57 13.83 -1.87
C SER A 259 18.28 13.51 -0.56
N ARG A 260 18.48 14.51 0.31
CA ARG A 260 19.05 14.31 1.65
C ARG A 260 18.24 13.32 2.49
N LYS A 261 16.90 13.44 2.49
CA LYS A 261 16.01 12.50 3.17
C LYS A 261 16.15 11.09 2.62
N LEU A 262 16.14 10.92 1.30
CA LEU A 262 16.33 9.62 0.69
C LEU A 262 17.68 9.00 1.09
N TYR A 263 18.76 9.78 1.09
CA TYR A 263 20.08 9.31 1.49
C TYR A 263 20.10 8.92 2.96
N ALA A 264 19.50 9.72 3.84
CA ALA A 264 19.37 9.38 5.25
C ALA A 264 18.59 8.06 5.48
N LEU A 265 17.53 7.80 4.70
CA LEU A 265 16.86 6.49 4.73
C LEU A 265 17.80 5.36 4.30
N LYS A 266 18.50 5.50 3.17
CA LYS A 266 19.44 4.48 2.69
C LYS A 266 20.56 4.21 3.69
N TRP A 267 21.10 5.28 4.26
CA TRP A 267 22.11 5.21 5.31
C TRP A 267 21.57 4.46 6.52
N LYS A 268 20.37 4.80 7.00
CA LYS A 268 19.75 4.09 8.13
C LYS A 268 19.56 2.60 7.86
N LEU A 269 19.13 2.24 6.66
CA LEU A 269 18.98 0.84 6.27
C LEU A 269 20.33 0.11 6.26
N PHE A 270 21.39 0.78 5.81
CA PHE A 270 22.77 0.26 5.85
C PHE A 270 23.31 0.14 7.29
N THR A 271 23.14 1.15 8.14
CA THR A 271 23.62 1.12 9.53
C THR A 271 22.97 0.01 10.33
N SER A 272 21.67 -0.24 10.10
CA SER A 272 20.96 -1.36 10.73
C SER A 272 21.59 -2.69 10.32
N TRP A 273 21.78 -2.88 9.01
CA TRP A 273 22.41 -4.10 8.48
C TRP A 273 23.83 -4.30 9.02
N CYS A 274 24.63 -3.24 9.12
CA CYS A 274 25.97 -3.32 9.73
C CYS A 274 25.89 -3.73 11.20
N GLY A 275 24.91 -3.24 11.96
CA GLY A 275 24.67 -3.65 13.34
C GLY A 275 24.41 -5.15 13.46
N ASP A 276 23.57 -5.70 12.58
CA ASP A 276 23.27 -7.14 12.53
C ASP A 276 24.50 -7.99 12.17
N HIS A 277 25.47 -7.42 11.45
CA HIS A 277 26.71 -8.08 11.03
C HIS A 277 27.92 -7.70 11.90
N GLN A 278 27.70 -7.01 13.02
CA GLN A 278 28.74 -6.56 13.96
C GLN A 278 29.82 -5.68 13.30
N GLN A 279 29.44 -4.87 12.32
CA GLN A 279 30.32 -3.96 11.60
C GLN A 279 30.05 -2.50 12.00
N TYR A 280 31.11 -1.69 12.06
CA TYR A 280 30.97 -0.27 12.33
C TYR A 280 30.75 0.52 11.02
N PRO A 281 29.56 1.08 10.77
CA PRO A 281 29.15 1.52 9.43
C PRO A 281 29.94 2.71 8.86
N VAL A 282 30.58 3.55 9.69
CA VAL A 282 31.28 4.75 9.21
C VAL A 282 32.64 4.41 8.59
N ASN A 283 33.32 3.41 9.14
CA ASN A 283 34.70 3.05 8.81
C ASN A 283 34.82 1.56 8.43
N CYS A 284 33.74 0.92 8.00
CA CYS A 284 33.79 -0.49 7.63
C CYS A 284 34.63 -0.70 6.35
N PRO A 285 35.24 -1.88 6.17
CA PRO A 285 36.01 -2.16 4.97
C PRO A 285 35.11 -2.22 3.73
N VAL A 286 35.72 -2.03 2.55
CA VAL A 286 35.00 -2.12 1.26
C VAL A 286 34.26 -3.45 1.08
N GLY A 287 34.79 -4.54 1.65
CA GLY A 287 34.15 -5.85 1.64
C GLY A 287 32.75 -5.83 2.29
N THR A 288 32.62 -5.18 3.45
CA THR A 288 31.32 -5.02 4.13
C THR A 288 30.32 -4.24 3.29
N VAL A 289 30.76 -3.18 2.61
CA VAL A 289 29.90 -2.43 1.68
C VAL A 289 29.44 -3.32 0.52
N LEU A 290 30.32 -4.14 -0.04
CA LEU A 290 30.00 -5.04 -1.15
C LEU A 290 29.05 -6.17 -0.72
N GLU A 291 29.24 -6.75 0.47
CA GLU A 291 28.34 -7.75 1.04
C GLU A 291 26.93 -7.18 1.25
N PHE A 292 26.83 -5.96 1.79
CA PHE A 292 25.55 -5.27 1.88
C PHE A 292 24.89 -5.09 0.51
N LEU A 293 25.63 -4.59 -0.48
CA LEU A 293 25.09 -4.38 -1.83
C LEU A 293 24.68 -5.71 -2.49
N GLN A 294 25.41 -6.80 -2.23
CA GLN A 294 25.08 -8.14 -2.69
C GLN A 294 23.79 -8.65 -2.03
N ASP A 295 23.62 -8.44 -0.73
CA ASP A 295 22.39 -8.79 -0.02
C ASP A 295 21.19 -8.03 -0.60
N ARG A 296 21.31 -6.72 -0.83
CA ARG A 296 20.26 -5.92 -1.49
C ARG A 296 19.98 -6.42 -2.92
N PHE A 297 21.00 -6.76 -3.70
CA PHE A 297 20.83 -7.27 -5.06
C PHE A 297 20.12 -8.64 -5.09
N SER A 298 20.49 -9.52 -4.15
CA SER A 298 19.88 -10.85 -3.95
C SER A 298 18.42 -10.74 -3.52
N ALA A 299 18.10 -9.74 -2.69
CA ALA A 299 16.73 -9.38 -2.34
C ALA A 299 15.91 -8.81 -3.52
N GLY A 300 16.51 -8.63 -4.70
CA GLY A 300 15.83 -8.26 -5.94
C GLY A 300 15.85 -6.77 -6.25
N LEU A 301 16.61 -5.96 -5.54
CA LEU A 301 16.66 -4.52 -5.80
C LEU A 301 17.29 -4.24 -7.18
N ALA A 302 16.76 -3.21 -7.84
CA ALA A 302 17.25 -2.78 -9.15
C ALA A 302 18.61 -2.07 -9.05
N HIS A 303 19.42 -2.18 -10.10
CA HIS A 303 20.72 -1.49 -10.22
C HIS A 303 20.64 0.01 -9.91
N SER A 304 19.59 0.69 -10.38
CA SER A 304 19.37 2.12 -10.10
C SER A 304 19.25 2.41 -8.59
N THR A 305 18.67 1.50 -7.81
CA THR A 305 18.52 1.63 -6.36
C THR A 305 19.85 1.36 -5.65
N LEU A 306 20.65 0.42 -6.14
CA LEU A 306 22.01 0.15 -5.64
C LEU A 306 22.92 1.37 -5.83
N LYS A 307 22.81 2.08 -6.97
CA LYS A 307 23.54 3.35 -7.18
C LYS A 307 23.19 4.40 -6.12
N VAL A 308 21.91 4.50 -5.74
CA VAL A 308 21.47 5.44 -4.70
C VAL A 308 22.03 5.03 -3.33
N TYR A 309 22.09 3.73 -3.03
CA TYR A 309 22.78 3.24 -1.84
C TYR A 309 24.24 3.63 -1.81
N VAL A 310 24.98 3.41 -2.90
CA VAL A 310 26.39 3.80 -2.99
C VAL A 310 26.58 5.29 -2.78
N ALA A 311 25.74 6.13 -3.38
CA ALA A 311 25.81 7.57 -3.20
C ALA A 311 25.47 8.01 -1.76
N ALA A 312 24.49 7.36 -1.13
CA ALA A 312 24.16 7.60 0.26
C ALA A 312 25.32 7.18 1.18
N ILE A 313 25.84 5.96 1.05
CA ILE A 313 26.97 5.46 1.83
C ILE A 313 28.17 6.41 1.65
N ALA A 314 28.50 6.82 0.42
CA ALA A 314 29.58 7.77 0.15
C ALA A 314 29.42 9.14 0.86
N ALA A 315 28.20 9.54 1.24
CA ALA A 315 27.96 10.80 1.94
C ALA A 315 28.26 10.75 3.45
N TYR A 316 28.16 9.56 4.06
CA TYR A 316 28.31 9.37 5.51
C TYR A 316 29.53 8.52 5.88
N HIS A 317 30.02 7.67 4.98
CA HIS A 317 31.15 6.78 5.18
C HIS A 317 32.48 7.53 5.00
N ALA A 318 33.51 7.16 5.76
CA ALA A 318 34.86 7.65 5.59
C ALA A 318 35.48 7.22 4.24
N LEU A 319 36.60 7.83 3.87
CA LEU A 319 37.31 7.47 2.65
C LEU A 319 37.90 6.05 2.75
N LEU A 320 37.66 5.24 1.72
CA LEU A 320 38.22 3.90 1.56
C LEU A 320 39.54 4.01 0.79
N GLY A 321 40.68 3.93 1.49
CA GLY A 321 42.00 4.07 0.86
C GLY A 321 42.18 5.42 0.15
N GLY A 322 41.67 6.50 0.75
CA GLY A 322 41.74 7.86 0.20
C GLY A 322 40.69 8.20 -0.87
N SER A 323 39.85 7.23 -1.28
CA SER A 323 38.77 7.43 -2.26
C SER A 323 37.39 7.30 -1.63
N SER A 324 36.40 8.06 -2.13
CA SER A 324 35.01 7.87 -1.71
C SER A 324 34.48 6.52 -2.18
N VAL A 325 33.50 5.97 -1.45
CA VAL A 325 32.90 4.65 -1.75
C VAL A 325 32.44 4.53 -3.20
N GLY A 326 31.83 5.59 -3.76
CA GLY A 326 31.36 5.59 -5.15
C GLY A 326 32.44 5.64 -6.22
N ARG A 327 33.68 5.99 -5.85
CA ARG A 327 34.85 6.00 -6.74
C ARG A 327 35.75 4.77 -6.58
N ASN A 328 35.44 3.89 -5.63
CA ASN A 328 36.22 2.68 -5.41
C ASN A 328 36.04 1.68 -6.59
N PRO A 329 37.12 1.18 -7.21
CA PRO A 329 37.03 0.30 -8.38
C PRO A 329 36.21 -0.97 -8.16
N LEU A 330 36.24 -1.57 -6.96
CA LEU A 330 35.47 -2.77 -6.65
C LEU A 330 33.97 -2.48 -6.60
N VAL A 331 33.59 -1.33 -6.01
CA VAL A 331 32.18 -0.89 -5.95
C VAL A 331 31.66 -0.58 -7.35
N THR A 332 32.45 0.10 -8.17
CA THR A 332 32.10 0.36 -9.57
C THR A 332 31.97 -0.93 -10.37
N GLY A 333 32.93 -1.86 -10.23
CA GLY A 333 32.89 -3.19 -10.85
C GLY A 333 31.65 -3.99 -10.45
N PHE A 334 31.28 -3.97 -9.17
CA PHE A 334 30.06 -4.61 -8.66
C PHE A 334 28.80 -4.03 -9.33
N LEU A 335 28.67 -2.71 -9.41
CA LEU A 335 27.51 -2.07 -10.05
C LEU A 335 27.39 -2.44 -11.53
N HIS A 336 28.52 -2.49 -12.27
CA HIS A 336 28.55 -2.96 -13.65
C HIS A 336 28.12 -4.42 -13.76
N GLY A 337 28.58 -5.29 -12.86
CA GLY A 337 28.16 -6.68 -12.78
C GLY A 337 26.65 -6.82 -12.52
N ALA A 338 26.12 -6.11 -11.53
CA ALA A 338 24.70 -6.11 -11.19
C ALA A 338 23.81 -5.66 -12.37
N MET A 339 24.25 -4.63 -13.12
CA MET A 339 23.55 -4.15 -14.31
C MET A 339 23.51 -5.21 -15.42
N ARG A 340 24.58 -5.98 -15.62
CA ARG A 340 24.63 -7.05 -16.64
C ARG A 340 23.81 -8.28 -16.26
N LEU A 341 23.80 -8.63 -14.98
CA LEU A 341 23.06 -9.80 -14.47
C LEU A 341 21.54 -9.56 -14.42
N ARG A 342 21.11 -8.30 -14.25
CA ARG A 342 19.69 -7.92 -14.26
C ARG A 342 19.52 -6.59 -15.01
N PRO A 343 19.56 -6.62 -16.36
CA PRO A 343 19.34 -5.42 -17.16
C PRO A 343 17.94 -4.85 -16.90
N LEU A 344 17.81 -3.53 -17.05
CA LEU A 344 16.52 -2.86 -16.98
C LEU A 344 15.68 -3.36 -18.16
N THR A 345 14.60 -4.11 -17.88
CA THR A 345 13.57 -4.46 -18.87
C THR A 345 12.66 -3.28 -19.15
#